data_AF-A0AAN8L4B4-F1
#
_entry.id   AF-A0AAN8L4B4-F1
#
_cell.length_a   1.000
_cell.length_b   1.000
_cell.length_c   1.000
_cell.angle_alpha   90.00
_cell.angle_beta   90.00
_cell.angle_gamma   90.00
#
_symmetry.space_group_name_H-M   'P 1'
#
loop_
_entity.id
_entity.type
_entity.pdbx_description
1 polymer ?
#
loop_
_entity_poly.entity_id
_entity_poly.type
_entity_poly.pdbx_seq_one_letter_code
_entity_poly.pdbx_strand_id
1 'polypeptide(L)' 'GLSPGCHDTYAANIDCQWIDITDVPTGNYVLRVTVNPSYHVQESDYSNNVVRCDVTYTGTQVQTRNCRVTRG' A
#
# COMPACT_ATOMS: atom_id res chain seq x y z
N GLY A 1 -11.39 2.34 16.05
CA GLY A 1 -11.58 3.76 15.73
C GLY A 1 -10.26 4.47 15.95
N LEU A 2 -9.88 5.36 15.04
CA LEU A 2 -8.61 6.09 15.07
C LEU A 2 -8.86 7.49 15.65
N SER A 3 -8.25 7.80 16.79
CA SER A 3 -8.32 9.15 17.38
C SER A 3 -7.44 10.13 16.60
N PRO A 4 -7.79 11.44 16.56
CA PRO A 4 -6.96 12.45 15.91
C PRO A 4 -5.51 12.44 16.42
N GLY A 5 -4.54 12.39 15.50
CA GLY A 5 -3.11 12.35 15.83
C GLY A 5 -2.54 10.95 16.14
N CYS A 6 -3.37 9.91 16.15
CA CYS A 6 -2.92 8.53 16.27
C CYS A 6 -2.75 7.89 14.89
N HIS A 7 -1.86 6.90 14.80
CA HIS A 7 -1.71 6.04 13.63
C HIS A 7 -2.02 4.59 14.04
N ASP A 8 -2.51 3.79 13.11
CA ASP A 8 -2.71 2.36 13.30
C ASP A 8 -1.66 1.64 12.44
N THR A 9 -0.74 0.93 13.08
CA THR A 9 0.32 0.19 12.39
C THR A 9 -0.08 -1.26 12.26
N TYR A 10 -0.42 -1.68 11.04
CA TYR A 10 -0.55 -3.09 10.72
C TYR A 10 0.80 -3.61 10.25
N ALA A 11 1.49 -4.30 11.16
CA ALA A 11 2.80 -4.85 10.88
C ALA A 11 2.70 -6.04 9.91
N ALA A 12 3.75 -6.23 9.10
CA ALA A 12 3.80 -7.24 8.04
C ALA A 12 3.70 -8.70 8.52
N ASN A 13 3.77 -8.93 9.83
CA ASN A 13 3.64 -10.23 10.47
C ASN A 13 2.20 -10.56 10.91
N ILE A 14 1.22 -9.71 10.61
CA ILE A 14 -0.19 -9.92 10.92
C ILE A 14 -0.89 -10.50 9.67
N ASP A 15 -1.79 -11.46 9.86
CA ASP A 15 -2.55 -12.09 8.78
C ASP A 15 -3.31 -11.05 7.93
N CYS A 16 -3.48 -11.36 6.65
CA CYS A 16 -4.10 -10.51 5.62
C CYS A 16 -3.32 -9.24 5.23
N GLN A 17 -2.10 -9.04 5.74
CA GLN A 17 -1.23 -7.89 5.39
C GLN A 17 -0.28 -8.17 4.20
N TRP A 18 -0.52 -9.25 3.44
CA TRP A 18 0.28 -9.64 2.29
C TRP A 18 -0.56 -9.69 1.02
N ILE A 19 0.11 -9.49 -0.12
CA ILE A 19 -0.45 -9.69 -1.46
C ILE A 19 0.14 -10.98 -2.00
N ASP A 20 -0.71 -11.90 -2.44
CA ASP A 20 -0.24 -13.12 -3.11
C ASP A 20 0.39 -12.75 -4.45
N ILE A 21 1.62 -13.19 -4.66
CA ILE A 21 2.33 -13.04 -5.94
C ILE A 21 2.75 -14.37 -6.55
N THR A 22 2.20 -15.50 -6.07
CA THR A 22 2.59 -16.86 -6.49
C THR A 22 2.52 -17.04 -8.01
N ASP A 23 1.50 -16.47 -8.65
CA ASP A 23 1.26 -16.59 -10.10
C ASP A 23 1.68 -15.33 -10.89
N VAL A 24 2.41 -14.41 -10.26
CA VAL A 24 2.88 -13.17 -10.91
C VAL A 24 4.25 -13.43 -11.57
N PRO A 25 4.42 -13.17 -12.88
CA PRO A 25 5.73 -13.31 -13.52
C PRO A 25 6.78 -12.33 -12.97
N THR A 26 8.05 -12.56 -13.30
CA THR A 26 9.11 -11.60 -12.97
C THR A 26 8.94 -10.30 -13.76
N GLY A 27 9.33 -9.17 -13.17
CA GLY A 27 9.15 -7.88 -13.82
C GLY A 27 9.20 -6.68 -12.88
N ASN A 28 8.88 -5.52 -13.46
CA ASN A 28 8.74 -4.27 -12.74
C ASN A 28 7.26 -3.90 -12.64
N TYR A 29 6.83 -3.53 -11.43
CA TYR A 29 5.45 -3.28 -11.06
C TYR A 29 5.33 -1.98 -10.27
N VAL A 30 4.10 -1.50 -10.13
CA VAL A 30 3.76 -0.43 -9.18
C VAL A 30 2.86 -1.02 -8.11
N LEU A 31 3.32 -1.05 -6.87
CA LEU A 31 2.47 -1.35 -5.73
C LEU A 31 1.65 -0.09 -5.41
N ARG A 32 0.32 -0.20 -5.46
CA ARG A 32 -0.62 0.87 -5.09
C ARG A 32 -1.41 0.46 -3.86
N VAL A 33 -1.31 1.25 -2.80
CA VAL A 33 -2.10 1.11 -1.58
C VAL A 33 -3.07 2.28 -1.51
N THR A 34 -4.34 2.02 -1.22
CA THR A 34 -5.37 3.06 -1.10
C THR A 34 -6.12 2.87 0.21
N VAL A 35 -6.11 3.92 1.03
CA VAL A 35 -6.87 3.96 2.29
C VAL A 35 -8.25 4.54 2.02
N ASN A 36 -9.28 3.98 2.66
CA ASN A 36 -10.68 4.39 2.49
C ASN A 36 -11.12 4.53 1.02
N PRO A 37 -10.93 3.50 0.18
CA PRO A 37 -11.14 3.60 -1.27
C PRO A 37 -12.59 3.90 -1.68
N SER A 38 -13.56 3.55 -0.83
CA SER A 38 -14.99 3.75 -1.07
C SER A 38 -15.58 4.97 -0.34
N TYR A 39 -14.73 5.80 0.28
CA TYR A 39 -15.16 7.01 1.01
C TYR A 39 -16.21 6.74 2.09
N HIS A 40 -16.17 5.56 2.72
CA HIS A 40 -17.12 5.19 3.78
C HIS A 40 -16.92 6.00 5.05
N VAL A 41 -15.72 6.53 5.26
CA VAL A 41 -15.39 7.44 6.36
C VAL A 41 -15.14 8.83 5.79
N GLN A 42 -15.69 9.87 6.43
CA GLN A 42 -15.44 11.25 6.02
C GLN A 42 -14.05 11.71 6.46
N GLU A 43 -13.23 12.18 5.51
CA GLU A 43 -11.89 12.73 5.75
C GLU A 43 -11.83 14.19 5.27
N SER A 44 -10.93 14.98 5.85
CA SER A 44 -10.72 16.38 5.48
C SER A 44 -9.98 16.55 4.15
N ASP A 45 -9.20 15.54 3.77
CA ASP A 45 -8.45 15.47 2.52
C ASP A 45 -8.41 14.00 2.10
N TYR A 46 -8.78 13.71 0.85
CA TYR A 46 -8.67 12.38 0.25
C TYR A 46 -7.54 12.29 -0.77
N SER A 47 -6.90 13.42 -1.10
CA SER A 47 -5.84 13.49 -2.10
C SER A 47 -4.55 12.84 -1.63
N ASN A 48 -4.44 12.50 -0.35
CA ASN A 48 -3.29 11.84 0.27
C ASN A 48 -3.54 10.36 0.62
N ASN A 49 -4.66 9.78 0.17
CA ASN A 49 -5.03 8.40 0.53
C ASN A 49 -4.30 7.31 -0.27
N VAL A 50 -3.54 7.67 -1.31
CA VAL A 50 -2.89 6.71 -2.20
C VAL A 50 -1.39 6.75 -2.01
N VAL A 51 -0.78 5.58 -1.75
CA VAL A 51 0.67 5.38 -1.81
C VAL A 51 1.01 4.57 -3.05
N ARG A 52 2.06 4.99 -3.78
CA ARG A 52 2.64 4.21 -4.88
C ARG A 52 4.11 3.93 -4.60
N CYS A 53 4.54 2.71 -4.86
CA CYS A 53 5.93 2.27 -4.79
C CYS A 53 6.33 1.55 -6.07
N ASP A 54 7.58 1.72 -6.49
CA ASP A 54 8.17 0.94 -7.57
C ASP A 54 8.61 -0.42 -7.01
N VAL A 55 8.22 -1.50 -7.66
CA VAL A 55 8.53 -2.87 -7.24
C VAL A 55 9.28 -3.59 -8.35
N THR A 56 10.43 -4.17 -8.03
CA THR A 56 11.15 -5.08 -8.92
C THR A 56 11.08 -6.49 -8.34
N TYR A 57 10.51 -7.43 -9.08
CA TYR A 57 10.42 -8.84 -8.73
C TYR A 57 11.28 -9.69 -9.65
N THR A 58 12.25 -10.40 -9.07
CA THR A 58 13.23 -11.21 -9.81
C THR A 58 12.87 -12.68 -9.89
N GLY A 59 11.76 -13.11 -9.29
CA GLY A 59 11.39 -14.52 -9.11
C GLY A 59 11.77 -15.06 -7.73
N THR A 60 12.89 -14.58 -7.16
CA THR A 60 13.40 -15.00 -5.85
C THR A 60 13.42 -13.90 -4.81
N GLN A 61 13.41 -12.64 -5.24
CA GLN A 61 13.42 -11.48 -4.36
C GLN A 61 12.49 -10.40 -4.89
N VAL A 62 11.86 -9.68 -3.96
CA VAL A 62 11.12 -8.45 -4.22
C VAL A 62 11.90 -7.28 -3.63
N GLN A 63 12.07 -6.22 -4.42
CA GLN A 63 12.60 -4.95 -3.95
C GLN A 63 11.56 -3.86 -4.15
N THR A 64 11.29 -3.11 -3.08
CA THR A 64 10.37 -1.97 -3.09
C THR A 64 11.14 -0.68 -2.95
N ARG A 65 10.92 0.29 -3.83
CA ARG A 65 11.64 1.57 -3.89
C ARG A 65 10.68 2.72 -4.14
N ASN A 66 11.16 3.94 -3.87
CA ASN A 66 10.48 5.20 -4.22
C ASN A 66 9.02 5.31 -3.74
N CYS A 67 8.69 4.68 -2.61
CA CYS A 67 7.37 4.77 -2.00
C CYS A 67 7.02 6.22 -1.65
N ARG A 68 5.89 6.70 -2.16
CA ARG A 68 5.42 8.05 -1.89
C ARG A 68 3.90 8.12 -1.89
N VAL A 69 3.38 9.01 -1.06
CA VAL A 69 1.99 9.47 -1.18
C VAL A 69 1.85 10.16 -2.52
N THR A 70 0.86 9.76 -3.30
CA THR A 70 0.53 10.35 -4.59
C THR A 70 -0.90 10.84 -4.55
N ARG A 71 -1.17 11.93 -5.26
CA ARG A 71 -2.53 12.36 -5.50
C ARG A 71 -3.28 11.28 -6.29
N GLY A 72 -4.42 10.88 -5.72
CA GLY A 72 -5.37 9.91 -6.30
C GLY A 72 -5.98 10.41 -7.59
#